data_AF-A0A950UX28-F1
#
_entry.id   AF-A0A950UX28-F1
#
_cell.length_a   1.000
_cell.length_b   1.000
_cell.length_c   1.000
_cell.angle_alpha   90.00
_cell.angle_beta   90.00
_cell.angle_gamma   90.00
#
_symmetry.space_group_name_H-M   'P 1'
#
loop_
_entity.id
_entity.type
_entity.pdbx_description
1 polymer ?
#
loop_
_entity_poly.entity_id
_entity_poly.type
_entity_poly.pdbx_seq_one_letter_code
_entity_poly.pdbx_strand_id
1 'polypeptide(L)'
;MKIIYTRGNRTETLASLATLRKILNRFVAHRVFYEVSSRSKRGHEFFSAKNVFVVGAIEVTNFEHLRILIFDADNQAHSIEILNPQTMRIYDELPRNGFAVSFITSERDGAETRCYIRDEGEDEAALQQRTALEKITLPQLFEYLEGLTVSETAGRKPQR
;
A
#
# COMPACT_ATOMS: atom_id res chain seq x y z
N MET A 1 8.28 -9.24 -0.92
CA MET A 1 8.17 -7.77 -0.90
C MET A 1 8.61 -7.24 0.45
N LYS A 2 9.34 -6.12 0.50
CA LYS A 2 9.64 -5.37 1.75
C LYS A 2 8.63 -4.23 1.92
N ILE A 3 7.99 -4.08 3.07
CA ILE A 3 7.20 -2.88 3.39
C ILE A 3 8.06 -1.97 4.24
N ILE A 4 8.27 -0.75 3.77
CA ILE A 4 9.07 0.29 4.41
C ILE A 4 8.14 1.42 4.84
N TYR A 5 8.04 1.67 6.13
CA TYR A 5 7.37 2.85 6.65
C TYR A 5 8.35 4.00 6.83
N THR A 6 7.98 5.19 6.38
CA THR A 6 8.80 6.40 6.52
C THR A 6 8.01 7.46 7.28
N ARG A 7 8.36 7.64 8.55
CA ARG A 7 7.94 8.76 9.41
C ARG A 7 9.16 9.27 10.16
N GLY A 8 9.67 10.44 9.80
CA GLY A 8 10.96 10.92 10.32
C GLY A 8 12.14 10.01 9.92
N ASN A 9 13.06 9.73 10.85
CA ASN A 9 14.28 8.92 10.61
C ASN A 9 14.11 7.40 10.86
N ARG A 10 12.90 6.90 11.12
CA ARG A 10 12.68 5.45 11.32
C ARG A 10 12.32 4.75 10.01
N THR A 11 12.93 3.59 9.81
CA THR A 11 12.62 2.64 8.72
C THR A 11 12.39 1.27 9.35
N GLU A 12 11.16 0.79 9.26
CA GLU A 12 10.78 -0.55 9.74
C GLU A 12 10.41 -1.43 8.56
N THR A 13 10.88 -2.69 8.58
CA THR A 13 10.52 -3.69 7.57
C THR A 13 9.43 -4.59 8.12
N LEU A 14 8.21 -4.44 7.62
CA LEU A 14 7.10 -5.36 7.91
C LEU A 14 6.83 -6.20 6.65
N ALA A 15 6.62 -7.50 6.78
CA ALA A 15 6.66 -8.40 5.61
C ALA A 15 5.45 -9.34 5.47
N SER A 16 4.42 -9.21 6.32
CA SER A 16 3.27 -10.11 6.25
C SER A 16 2.23 -9.67 5.21
N LEU A 17 1.60 -10.65 4.55
CA LEU A 17 0.46 -10.41 3.65
C LEU A 17 -0.72 -9.76 4.39
N ALA A 18 -0.92 -10.10 5.66
CA ALA A 18 -1.96 -9.52 6.51
C ALA A 18 -1.71 -8.02 6.74
N THR A 19 -0.46 -7.62 6.98
CA THR A 19 -0.07 -6.21 7.13
C THR A 19 -0.34 -5.43 5.83
N LEU A 20 0.05 -6.00 4.68
CA LEU A 20 -0.23 -5.40 3.38
C LEU A 20 -1.73 -5.15 3.18
N ARG A 21 -2.57 -6.16 3.40
CA ARG A 21 -4.04 -6.04 3.30
C ARG A 21 -4.59 -4.96 4.22
N LYS A 22 -4.14 -4.93 5.48
CA LYS A 22 -4.57 -3.94 6.48
C LYS A 22 -4.25 -2.50 6.04
N ILE A 23 -3.04 -2.27 5.51
CA ILE A 23 -2.64 -0.94 5.04
C ILE A 23 -3.46 -0.54 3.81
N LEU A 24 -3.57 -1.44 2.83
CA LEU A 24 -4.25 -1.15 1.58
C LEU A 24 -5.75 -0.91 1.78
N ASN A 25 -6.44 -1.71 2.60
CA ASN A 25 -7.87 -1.54 2.84
C ASN A 25 -8.25 -0.18 3.41
N ARG A 26 -7.30 0.60 3.94
CA ARG A 26 -7.56 1.98 4.38
C ARG A 26 -7.83 2.95 3.23
N PHE A 27 -7.50 2.59 1.99
CA PHE A 27 -7.86 3.38 0.80
C PHE A 27 -9.27 3.09 0.30
N VAL A 28 -9.90 1.97 0.68
CA VAL A 28 -11.26 1.64 0.25
C VAL A 28 -12.22 2.74 0.71
N ALA A 29 -13.11 3.18 -0.17
CA ALA A 29 -14.00 4.32 0.01
C ALA A 29 -13.32 5.69 0.11
N HIS A 30 -12.00 5.77 -0.13
CA HIS A 30 -11.29 7.04 -0.22
C HIS A 30 -11.09 7.44 -1.68
N ARG A 31 -11.11 8.75 -1.92
CA ARG A 31 -10.62 9.36 -3.14
C ARG A 31 -9.09 9.28 -3.13
N VAL A 32 -8.52 8.68 -4.16
CA VAL A 32 -7.07 8.54 -4.28
C VAL A 32 -6.56 9.20 -5.54
N PHE A 33 -5.46 9.93 -5.42
CA PHE A 33 -4.60 10.26 -6.54
C PHE A 33 -3.65 9.10 -6.78
N TYR A 34 -3.47 8.68 -8.03
CA TYR A 34 -2.41 7.74 -8.37
C TYR A 34 -1.54 8.23 -9.52
N GLU A 35 -0.28 7.78 -9.50
CA GLU A 35 0.70 7.95 -10.56
C GLU A 35 1.39 6.62 -10.85
N VAL A 36 1.33 6.17 -12.10
CA VAL A 36 2.18 5.08 -12.61
C VAL A 36 3.28 5.71 -13.45
N SER A 37 4.53 5.52 -13.04
CA SER A 37 5.68 5.97 -13.80
C SER A 37 6.64 4.82 -14.06
N SER A 38 7.32 4.86 -15.20
CA SER A 38 8.40 3.92 -15.51
C SER A 38 9.61 4.69 -15.99
N ARG A 39 10.79 4.24 -15.56
CA ARG A 39 12.08 4.82 -15.95
C ARG A 39 13.01 3.70 -16.40
N SER A 40 13.47 3.78 -17.64
CA SER A 40 14.56 2.96 -18.12
C SER A 40 15.90 3.54 -17.66
N LYS A 41 16.74 2.75 -16.99
CA LYS A 41 18.10 3.17 -16.60
C LYS A 41 19.02 3.38 -17.81
N ARG A 42 18.72 2.76 -18.95
CA ARG A 42 19.56 2.78 -20.16
C ARG A 42 19.03 3.70 -21.27
N GLY A 43 17.73 3.97 -21.30
CA GLY A 43 17.08 4.58 -22.47
C GLY A 43 16.73 6.06 -22.37
N HIS A 44 16.93 6.74 -21.23
CA HIS A 44 16.35 8.08 -20.97
C HIS A 44 14.82 8.18 -21.15
N GLU A 45 14.14 7.06 -21.41
CA GLU A 45 12.69 7.00 -21.56
C GLU A 45 12.02 7.05 -20.18
N PHE A 46 11.10 8.00 -20.06
CA PHE A 46 10.27 8.23 -18.89
C PHE A 46 8.81 8.29 -19.34
N PHE A 47 7.99 7.45 -18.73
CA PHE A 47 6.54 7.52 -18.84
C PHE A 47 5.95 7.85 -17.47
N SER A 48 4.91 8.68 -17.45
CA SER A 48 4.09 8.93 -16.27
C SER A 48 2.63 9.11 -16.70
N ALA A 49 1.75 8.34 -16.08
CA ALA A 49 0.30 8.49 -16.19
C ALA A 49 -0.28 8.74 -14.80
N LYS A 50 -1.23 9.66 -14.73
CA LYS A 50 -1.85 10.12 -13.48
C LYS A 50 -3.36 10.06 -13.60
N ASN A 51 -4.03 9.74 -12.51
CA ASN A 51 -5.48 9.85 -12.43
C ASN A 51 -5.92 10.04 -10.97
N VAL A 52 -7.22 10.31 -10.79
CA VAL A 52 -7.87 10.36 -9.49
C VAL A 52 -9.17 9.58 -9.56
N PHE A 53 -9.42 8.71 -8.57
CA PHE A 53 -10.66 7.93 -8.51
C PHE A 53 -10.98 7.51 -7.07
N VAL A 54 -12.20 7.02 -6.83
CA VAL A 54 -12.60 6.46 -5.52
C VAL A 54 -12.34 4.97 -5.52
N VAL A 55 -11.61 4.46 -4.53
CA VAL A 55 -11.32 3.03 -4.47
C VAL A 55 -12.55 2.26 -4.00
N GLY A 56 -13.10 1.41 -4.87
CA GLY A 56 -14.25 0.56 -4.53
C GLY A 56 -13.84 -0.70 -3.78
N ALA A 57 -12.78 -1.37 -4.23
CA ALA A 57 -12.28 -2.59 -3.62
C ALA A 57 -10.78 -2.78 -3.87
N ILE A 58 -10.13 -3.54 -2.99
CA ILE A 58 -8.75 -3.97 -3.18
C ILE A 58 -8.66 -5.47 -3.00
N GLU A 59 -8.11 -6.15 -4.00
CA GLU A 59 -7.83 -7.57 -3.95
C GLU A 59 -6.33 -7.81 -3.89
N VAL A 60 -5.90 -8.53 -2.86
CA VAL A 60 -4.52 -9.01 -2.75
C VAL A 60 -4.54 -10.52 -2.91
N THR A 61 -3.76 -11.06 -3.84
CA THR A 61 -3.58 -12.50 -4.03
C THR A 61 -2.10 -12.84 -4.04
N ASN A 62 -1.75 -14.04 -3.55
CA ASN A 62 -0.36 -14.48 -3.44
C ASN A 62 -0.29 -16.00 -3.65
N PHE A 63 -0.59 -16.43 -4.88
CA PHE A 63 -0.54 -17.84 -5.27
C PHE A 63 0.78 -18.13 -6.02
N GLU A 64 0.91 -17.66 -7.26
CA GLU A 64 2.17 -17.73 -8.03
C GLU A 64 3.03 -16.48 -7.82
N HIS A 65 2.39 -15.33 -7.89
CA HIS A 65 2.98 -14.02 -7.69
C HIS A 65 2.09 -13.19 -6.76
N LEU A 66 2.71 -12.28 -6.01
CA LEU A 66 1.97 -11.27 -5.27
C LEU A 66 1.32 -10.32 -6.29
N ARG A 67 -0.01 -10.30 -6.32
CA ARG A 67 -0.82 -9.45 -7.20
C ARG A 67 -1.72 -8.58 -6.34
N ILE A 68 -1.72 -7.29 -6.62
CA ILE A 68 -2.58 -6.29 -5.96
C ILE A 68 -3.43 -5.65 -7.05
N LEU A 69 -4.75 -5.77 -6.94
CA LEU A 69 -5.72 -5.12 -7.80
C LEU A 69 -6.46 -4.05 -7.00
N ILE A 70 -6.58 -2.85 -7.57
CA ILE A 70 -7.30 -1.72 -6.98
C ILE A 70 -8.37 -1.31 -7.98
N PHE A 71 -9.63 -1.44 -7.58
CA PHE A 71 -10.78 -1.18 -8.44
C PHE A 71 -11.35 0.20 -8.19
N ASP A 72 -11.74 0.85 -9.27
CA ASP A 72 -12.51 2.09 -9.22
C ASP A 72 -13.97 1.80 -8.86
N ALA A 73 -14.50 2.55 -7.89
CA ALA A 73 -15.88 2.44 -7.43
C ALA A 73 -16.89 2.84 -8.52
N ASP A 74 -16.52 3.80 -9.36
CA ASP A 74 -17.42 4.42 -10.34
C ASP A 74 -17.22 3.86 -11.76
N ASN A 75 -16.15 3.09 -12.00
CA ASN A 75 -15.82 2.56 -13.30
C ASN A 75 -15.18 1.17 -13.25
N GLN A 76 -16.00 0.13 -13.50
CA GLN A 76 -15.53 -1.26 -13.50
C GLN A 76 -14.43 -1.59 -14.54
N ALA A 77 -14.30 -0.78 -15.60
CA ALA A 77 -13.24 -0.95 -16.59
C ALA A 77 -11.90 -0.34 -16.15
N HIS A 78 -11.90 0.48 -15.10
CA HIS A 78 -10.71 1.11 -14.56
C HIS A 78 -10.22 0.36 -13.32
N SER A 79 -9.00 -0.19 -13.42
CA SER A 79 -8.33 -0.79 -12.28
C SER A 79 -6.82 -0.62 -12.41
N ILE A 80 -6.13 -0.68 -11.26
CA ILE A 80 -4.68 -0.70 -11.20
C ILE A 80 -4.25 -2.11 -10.81
N GLU A 81 -3.35 -2.69 -11.60
CA GLU A 81 -2.68 -3.94 -11.30
C GLU A 81 -1.22 -3.70 -10.95
N ILE A 82 -0.81 -4.16 -9.76
CA ILE A 82 0.58 -4.15 -9.33
C ILE A 82 1.02 -5.60 -9.19
N LEU A 83 1.95 -6.02 -10.04
CA LEU A 83 2.47 -7.39 -10.08
C LEU A 83 3.86 -7.48 -9.46
N ASN A 84 4.00 -8.41 -8.52
CA ASN A 84 5.24 -8.78 -7.84
C ASN A 84 6.12 -7.59 -7.39
N PRO A 85 5.56 -6.62 -6.62
CA PRO A 85 6.33 -5.50 -6.13
C PRO A 85 7.46 -5.96 -5.21
N GLN A 86 8.64 -5.37 -5.39
CA GLN A 86 9.81 -5.69 -4.59
C GLN A 86 9.77 -4.92 -3.28
N THR A 87 9.36 -3.65 -3.36
CA THR A 87 9.27 -2.73 -2.22
C THR A 87 7.93 -2.02 -2.25
N MET A 88 7.29 -1.91 -1.09
CA MET A 88 6.25 -0.94 -0.81
C MET A 88 6.81 0.09 0.16
N ARG A 89 6.75 1.38 -0.16
CA ARG A 89 7.06 2.48 0.74
C ARG A 89 5.77 3.14 1.20
N ILE A 90 5.69 3.51 2.47
CA ILE A 90 4.54 4.21 3.06
C ILE A 90 5.04 5.55 3.55
N TYR A 91 4.36 6.61 3.12
CA TYR A 91 4.64 7.99 3.46
C TYR A 91 3.50 8.51 4.34
N ASP A 92 3.84 8.90 5.57
CA ASP A 92 2.95 9.69 6.43
C ASP A 92 3.08 11.15 5.97
N GLU A 93 2.16 11.62 5.14
CA GLU A 93 2.15 13.01 4.69
C GLU A 93 1.65 13.94 5.81
N LEU A 94 1.86 15.25 5.66
CA LEU A 94 1.60 16.24 6.71
C LEU A 94 0.19 16.09 7.34
N PRO A 95 0.00 16.51 8.61
CA PRO A 95 -1.31 16.46 9.24
C PRO A 95 -2.34 17.18 8.36
N ARG A 96 -3.36 16.42 7.87
CA ARG A 96 -4.45 16.76 6.92
C ARG A 96 -4.34 16.12 5.53
N ASN A 97 -3.18 15.63 5.10
CA ASN A 97 -2.98 15.07 3.75
C ASN A 97 -2.89 13.54 3.76
N GLY A 98 -3.86 12.84 4.34
CA GLY A 98 -3.95 11.37 4.26
C GLY A 98 -2.61 10.64 4.49
N PHE A 99 -2.40 9.52 3.79
CA PHE A 99 -1.11 8.87 3.65
C PHE A 99 -0.90 8.43 2.20
N ALA A 100 0.34 8.15 1.82
CA ALA A 100 0.64 7.63 0.49
C ALA A 100 1.40 6.30 0.56
N VAL A 101 1.21 5.47 -0.46
CA VAL A 101 1.99 4.25 -0.68
C VAL A 101 2.64 4.28 -2.05
N SER A 102 3.84 3.73 -2.14
CA SER A 102 4.56 3.57 -3.40
C SER A 102 5.05 2.15 -3.56
N PHE A 103 4.60 1.49 -4.61
CA PHE A 103 5.08 0.19 -5.04
C PHE A 103 6.18 0.37 -6.06
N ILE A 104 7.28 -0.35 -5.88
CA ILE A 104 8.42 -0.36 -6.78
C ILE A 104 8.57 -1.77 -7.31
N THR A 105 8.43 -1.90 -8.63
CA THR A 105 8.77 -3.08 -9.40
C THR A 105 10.00 -2.74 -10.23
N SER A 106 10.97 -3.65 -10.28
CA SER A 106 12.10 -3.54 -11.20
C SER A 106 12.18 -4.79 -12.04
N GLU A 107 12.29 -4.58 -13.34
CA GLU A 107 12.46 -5.67 -14.29
C GLU A 107 13.94 -6.01 -14.40
N ARG A 108 14.23 -7.25 -14.82
CA ARG A 108 15.62 -7.75 -14.98
C ARG A 108 16.43 -6.88 -15.95
N ASP A 109 15.74 -6.21 -16.87
CA ASP A 109 16.35 -5.41 -17.94
C ASP A 109 16.70 -3.98 -17.51
N GLY A 110 16.44 -3.64 -16.23
CA GLY A 110 16.84 -2.36 -15.64
C GLY A 110 15.80 -1.25 -15.77
N ALA A 111 14.58 -1.57 -16.19
CA ALA A 111 13.43 -0.69 -16.05
C ALA A 111 12.91 -0.74 -14.59
N GLU A 112 12.67 0.42 -14.00
CA GLU A 112 11.99 0.55 -12.70
C GLU A 112 10.62 1.18 -12.95
N THR A 113 9.57 0.48 -12.54
CA THR A 113 8.20 0.98 -12.57
C THR A 113 7.75 1.26 -11.14
N ARG A 114 7.10 2.41 -10.96
CA ARG A 114 6.59 2.90 -9.71
C ARG A 114 5.10 3.15 -9.83
N CYS A 115 4.32 2.56 -8.94
CA CYS A 115 2.93 2.95 -8.70
C CYS A 115 2.88 3.71 -7.37
N TYR A 116 2.52 4.99 -7.42
CA TYR A 116 2.32 5.84 -6.24
C TYR A 116 0.83 6.12 -6.08
N ILE A 117 0.32 5.99 -4.86
CA ILE A 117 -1.10 6.16 -4.51
C ILE A 117 -1.15 7.02 -3.26
N ARG A 118 -1.90 8.12 -3.32
CA ARG A 118 -2.07 9.06 -2.22
C ARG A 118 -3.54 9.21 -1.88
N ASP A 119 -3.84 9.08 -0.59
CA ASP A 119 -5.15 9.35 -0.02
C ASP A 119 -5.44 10.86 -0.08
N GLU A 120 -6.49 11.26 -0.79
CA GLU A 120 -6.96 12.65 -0.89
C GLU A 120 -8.18 12.94 -0.01
N GLY A 121 -8.64 11.97 0.77
CA GLY A 121 -9.77 12.11 1.67
C GLY A 121 -10.90 11.12 1.40
N GLU A 122 -11.83 11.08 2.35
CA GLU A 122 -12.99 10.20 2.33
C GLU A 122 -14.06 10.75 1.38
N ASP A 123 -14.67 9.85 0.60
CA ASP A 123 -15.92 10.20 -0.08
C ASP A 123 -17.07 10.03 0.91
N GLU A 124 -17.74 11.14 1.26
CA GLU A 124 -18.84 11.13 2.23
C GLU A 124 -20.00 10.21 1.81
N ALA A 125 -20.14 9.90 0.51
CA ALA A 125 -21.16 8.99 0.01
C ALA A 125 -20.90 7.51 0.37
N ALA A 126 -19.64 7.12 0.61
CA ALA A 126 -19.21 5.72 0.78
C ALA A 126 -19.03 5.29 2.26
N LEU A 127 -19.41 6.15 3.21
CA LEU A 127 -19.07 6.08 4.65
C LEU A 127 -19.67 4.94 5.50
N GLN A 128 -20.47 4.02 4.94
CA GLN A 128 -21.39 3.27 5.80
C GLN A 128 -20.80 2.09 6.61
N GLN A 129 -19.60 1.56 6.36
CA GLN A 129 -19.18 0.29 7.01
C GLN A 129 -17.69 0.15 7.36
N ARG A 130 -17.04 1.20 7.91
CA ARG A 130 -15.64 1.06 8.34
C ARG A 130 -15.47 0.30 9.65
N THR A 131 -14.53 -0.64 9.68
CA THR A 131 -14.13 -1.35 10.91
C THR A 131 -13.27 -0.45 11.82
N ALA A 132 -13.21 -0.73 13.13
CA ALA A 132 -12.43 0.09 14.08
C ALA A 132 -10.93 0.17 13.72
N LEU A 133 -10.39 -0.88 13.09
CA LEU A 133 -9.00 -0.93 12.62
C LEU A 133 -8.74 -0.06 11.38
N GLU A 134 -9.78 0.31 10.64
CA GLU A 134 -9.64 1.24 9.51
C GLU A 134 -9.59 2.70 9.98
N LYS A 135 -10.09 2.96 11.20
CA LYS A 135 -10.15 4.30 11.82
C LYS A 135 -8.90 4.71 12.60
N ILE A 136 -7.99 3.78 12.89
CA ILE A 136 -6.74 4.12 13.59
C ILE A 136 -5.75 4.81 12.65
N THR A 137 -4.94 5.70 13.21
CA THR A 137 -3.87 6.39 12.46
C THR A 137 -2.78 5.40 12.03
N LEU A 138 -2.01 5.72 10.98
CA LEU A 138 -0.86 4.88 10.58
C LEU A 138 0.08 4.58 11.75
N PRO A 139 0.54 5.57 12.54
CA PRO A 139 1.36 5.31 13.72
C PRO A 139 0.76 4.29 14.69
N GLN A 140 -0.54 4.42 15.01
CA GLN A 140 -1.24 3.47 15.88
C GLN A 140 -1.32 2.07 15.26
N LEU A 141 -1.49 1.98 13.94
CA LEU A 141 -1.44 0.70 13.23
C LEU A 141 -0.04 0.08 13.35
N PHE A 142 1.02 0.86 13.22
CA PHE A 142 2.39 0.35 13.39
C PHE A 142 2.64 -0.13 14.82
N GLU A 143 2.29 0.66 15.84
CA GLU A 143 2.38 0.25 17.25
C GLU A 143 1.61 -1.07 17.51
N TYR A 144 0.40 -1.19 16.94
CA TYR A 144 -0.40 -2.40 17.03
C TYR A 144 0.27 -3.61 16.35
N LEU A 145 0.83 -3.41 15.15
CA LEU A 145 1.51 -4.48 14.40
C LEU A 145 2.81 -4.93 15.07
N GLU A 146 3.59 -3.99 15.63
CA GLU A 146 4.75 -4.32 16.46
C GLU A 146 4.34 -5.17 17.66
N GLY A 147 3.26 -4.80 18.37
CA GLY A 147 2.74 -5.56 19.51
C GLY A 147 2.38 -7.01 19.18
N LEU A 148 1.88 -7.28 17.96
CA LEU A 148 1.61 -8.63 17.49
C LEU A 148 2.90 -9.43 17.26
N THR A 149 3.92 -8.82 16.64
CA THR A 149 5.20 -9.49 16.38
C THR A 149 6.00 -9.81 17.66
N VAL A 150 5.90 -8.95 18.68
CA VAL A 150 6.49 -9.18 20.01
C VAL A 150 5.77 -10.29 20.76
N SER A 151 4.44 -10.37 20.61
CA SER A 151 3.63 -11.41 21.27
C SER A 151 3.84 -12.80 20.67
N GLU A 152 4.04 -12.92 19.34
CA GLU A 152 4.35 -14.21 18.69
C GLU A 152 5.74 -14.75 19.06
N THR A 153 6.72 -13.87 19.29
CA THR A 153 8.09 -14.28 19.67
C THR A 153 8.19 -14.73 21.13
N ALA A 154 7.35 -14.20 22.02
CA ALA A 154 7.26 -14.64 23.42
C ALA A 154 6.55 -16.01 23.59
N GLY A 155 5.79 -16.47 22.59
CA GLY A 155 5.02 -17.72 22.63
C GLY A 155 5.81 -19.00 22.30
N ARG A 156 7.02 -18.89 21.73
CA ARG A 156 7.89 -20.06 21.48
C ARG A 156 8.71 -20.42 22.72
N LYS A 157 8.08 -21.08 23.69
CA LYS A 157 8.84 -21.89 24.67
C LYS A 157 9.40 -23.12 23.95
N PRO A 158 10.68 -23.49 24.14
CA PRO A 158 11.19 -24.76 23.63
C PRO A 158 10.50 -25.89 24.39
N GLN A 159 9.73 -26.72 23.68
CA GLN A 159 9.35 -28.03 24.20
C GLN A 159 10.64 -28.85 24.35
N ARG A 160 10.98 -29.17 25.59
CA ARG A 160 11.89 -30.25 25.97
C ARG A 160 11.06 -31.38 26.54
#